data_AF-A0A317KBP6-F1
#
_entry.id   AF-A0A317KBP6-F1
#
_cell.length_a   1.000
_cell.length_b   1.000
_cell.length_c   1.000
_cell.angle_alpha   90.00
_cell.angle_beta   90.00
_cell.angle_gamma   90.00
#
_symmetry.space_group_name_H-M   'P 1'
#
loop_
_entity.id
_entity.type
_entity.pdbx_description
1 polymer ?
#
loop_
_entity_poly.entity_id
_entity_poly.type
_entity_poly.pdbx_seq_one_letter_code
_entity_poly.pdbx_strand_id
1 'polypeptide(L)'
;MVGRTQHLNRTATPPENRETHRTTRRASQFGVYLLKEQFRQVIAVKGADGRLLLQGWLRWASRSKLAPFVKLARSIRRHLPAIHNMLDSGLSNARIEANNVHLRVLTRQAYGYRSAQALITMANLRRGGLCPPLPGRS
;
A
#
# COMPACT_ATOMS: atom_id res chain seq x y z
N MET A 1 -75.26 -21.67 -14.35
CA MET A 1 -75.03 -20.21 -14.42
C MET A 1 -74.46 -19.80 -13.06
N VAL A 2 -73.28 -19.22 -12.87
CA VAL A 2 -72.28 -18.57 -13.72
C VAL A 2 -70.94 -18.78 -12.99
N GLY A 3 -69.87 -19.12 -13.73
CA GLY A 3 -68.54 -19.29 -13.16
C GLY A 3 -67.88 -17.98 -12.74
N ARG A 4 -66.80 -18.07 -11.94
CA ARG A 4 -65.69 -17.11 -12.04
C ARG A 4 -64.42 -17.67 -11.38
N THR A 5 -63.52 -18.04 -12.27
CA THR A 5 -62.07 -18.15 -12.14
C THR A 5 -61.51 -16.97 -11.33
N GLN A 6 -60.89 -17.23 -10.17
CA GLN A 6 -60.03 -16.24 -9.52
C GLN A 6 -58.66 -16.30 -10.19
N HIS A 7 -58.41 -15.28 -11.03
CA HIS A 7 -57.14 -15.04 -11.69
C HIS A 7 -56.06 -14.58 -10.70
N LEU A 8 -54.85 -15.08 -10.94
CA LEU A 8 -53.52 -14.54 -10.63
C LEU A 8 -53.51 -13.11 -10.05
N ASN A 9 -52.86 -12.95 -8.90
CA ASN A 9 -52.21 -11.69 -8.54
C ASN A 9 -50.72 -11.95 -8.29
N ARG A 10 -49.92 -11.90 -9.36
CA ARG A 10 -48.47 -11.72 -9.30
C ARG A 10 -48.21 -10.22 -9.18
N THR A 11 -47.86 -9.75 -8.00
CA THR A 11 -47.26 -8.43 -7.81
C THR A 11 -45.87 -8.44 -8.43
N ALA A 12 -45.77 -7.99 -9.69
CA ALA A 12 -44.49 -7.69 -10.32
C ALA A 12 -43.89 -6.46 -9.62
N THR A 13 -42.78 -6.66 -8.89
CA THR A 13 -41.94 -5.57 -8.39
C THR A 13 -41.41 -4.73 -9.57
N PRO A 14 -41.44 -3.37 -9.51
CA PRO A 14 -40.97 -2.52 -10.60
C PRO A 14 -39.47 -2.74 -10.92
N PRO A 15 -39.05 -2.59 -12.19
CA PRO A 15 -37.67 -2.82 -12.63
C PRO A 15 -36.64 -1.79 -12.11
N GLU A 16 -37.08 -0.68 -11.52
CA GLU A 16 -36.28 0.49 -11.16
C GLU A 16 -35.17 0.20 -10.12
N ASN A 17 -35.39 -0.70 -9.16
CA ASN A 17 -34.42 -0.95 -8.09
C ASN A 17 -33.09 -1.56 -8.60
N ARG A 18 -33.12 -2.34 -9.69
CA ARG A 18 -31.92 -3.08 -10.17
C ARG A 18 -30.90 -2.18 -10.84
N GLU A 19 -31.32 -1.12 -11.51
CA GLU A 19 -30.43 -0.17 -12.19
C GLU A 19 -29.81 0.82 -11.20
N THR A 20 -30.58 1.30 -10.22
CA THR A 20 -30.13 2.21 -9.17
C THR A 20 -29.03 1.58 -8.30
N HIS A 21 -29.16 0.31 -7.94
CA HIS A 21 -28.12 -0.43 -7.22
C HIS A 21 -26.85 -0.64 -8.07
N ARG A 22 -26.98 -0.85 -9.38
CA ARG A 22 -25.82 -0.99 -10.29
C ARG A 22 -25.06 0.33 -10.45
N THR A 23 -25.77 1.44 -10.61
CA THR A 23 -25.17 2.78 -10.75
C THR A 23 -24.44 3.20 -9.47
N THR A 24 -25.07 3.02 -8.31
CA THR A 24 -24.45 3.33 -7.00
C THR A 24 -23.20 2.46 -6.76
N ARG A 25 -23.27 1.16 -7.08
CA ARG A 25 -22.12 0.25 -6.95
C ARG A 25 -20.97 0.64 -7.88
N ARG A 26 -21.25 0.98 -9.14
CA ARG A 26 -20.23 1.45 -10.10
C ARG A 26 -19.58 2.77 -9.66
N ALA A 27 -20.39 3.73 -9.18
CA ALA A 27 -19.88 4.99 -8.65
C ALA A 27 -18.97 4.77 -7.42
N SER A 28 -19.35 3.85 -6.52
CA SER A 28 -18.52 3.49 -5.36
C SER A 28 -17.18 2.86 -5.76
N GLN A 29 -17.19 2.00 -6.79
CA GLN A 29 -15.99 1.31 -7.28
C GLN A 29 -15.06 2.28 -8.04
N PHE A 30 -15.64 3.24 -8.76
CA PHE A 30 -14.89 4.31 -9.42
C PHE A 30 -14.18 5.21 -8.39
N GLY A 31 -14.85 5.57 -7.29
CA GLY A 31 -14.23 6.35 -6.20
C GLY A 31 -13.05 5.63 -5.53
N VAL A 32 -13.17 4.32 -5.30
CA VAL A 32 -12.08 3.47 -4.81
C VAL A 32 -10.89 3.49 -5.77
N TYR A 33 -11.14 3.30 -7.06
CA TYR A 33 -10.12 3.30 -8.09
C TYR A 33 -9.37 4.64 -8.14
N LEU A 34 -10.10 5.76 -8.11
CA LEU A 34 -9.53 7.09 -8.20
C LEU A 34 -8.67 7.42 -6.97
N LEU A 35 -9.09 7.02 -5.76
CA LEU A 35 -8.26 7.13 -4.54
C LEU A 35 -6.96 6.36 -4.66
N LYS A 36 -7.01 5.14 -5.21
CA LYS A 36 -5.81 4.32 -5.44
C LYS A 36 -4.88 4.96 -6.46
N GLU A 37 -5.39 5.44 -7.60
CA GLU A 37 -4.56 6.06 -8.64
C GLU A 37 -3.98 7.40 -8.21
N GLN A 38 -4.74 8.26 -7.50
CA GLN A 38 -4.16 9.47 -6.95
C GLN A 38 -3.04 9.17 -5.95
N PHE A 39 -3.17 8.13 -5.13
CA PHE A 39 -2.08 7.73 -4.23
C PHE A 39 -0.83 7.31 -4.98
N ARG A 40 -0.99 6.66 -6.15
CA ARG A 40 0.14 6.30 -7.02
C ARG A 40 0.86 7.56 -7.53
N GLN A 41 0.09 8.58 -7.91
CA GLN A 41 0.63 9.87 -8.34
C GLN A 41 1.41 10.57 -7.23
N VAL A 42 0.92 10.54 -5.98
CA VAL A 42 1.63 11.06 -4.81
C VAL A 42 3.02 10.44 -4.66
N ILE A 43 3.19 9.15 -4.93
CA ILE A 43 4.48 8.46 -4.80
C ILE A 43 5.41 8.79 -5.98
N ALA A 44 4.84 8.98 -7.18
CA ALA A 44 5.57 9.29 -8.40
C ALA A 44 6.10 10.73 -8.40
N VAL A 45 5.26 11.68 -8.00
CA VAL A 45 5.60 13.11 -7.91
C VAL A 45 6.41 13.32 -6.63
N LYS A 46 7.68 13.68 -6.78
CA LYS A 46 8.62 13.89 -5.67
C LYS A 46 8.62 15.35 -5.20
N GLY A 47 9.34 15.63 -4.12
CA GLY A 47 9.55 16.98 -3.61
C GLY A 47 8.29 17.68 -3.11
N ALA A 48 8.26 19.01 -3.26
CA ALA A 48 7.20 19.87 -2.74
C ALA A 48 5.82 19.54 -3.34
N ASP A 49 5.75 19.27 -4.64
CA ASP A 49 4.51 18.92 -5.32
C ASP A 49 3.94 17.60 -4.81
N GLY A 50 4.80 16.62 -4.57
CA GLY A 50 4.42 15.34 -3.94
C GLY A 50 3.82 15.53 -2.54
N ARG A 51 4.38 16.44 -1.74
CA ARG A 51 3.86 16.78 -0.41
C ARG A 51 2.48 17.45 -0.49
N LEU A 52 2.29 18.37 -1.43
CA LEU A 52 0.99 19.03 -1.66
C LEU A 52 -0.08 18.02 -2.09
N LEU A 53 0.26 17.14 -3.04
CA LEU A 53 -0.61 16.05 -3.48
C LEU A 53 -0.94 15.10 -2.31
N LEU A 54 0.04 14.72 -1.49
CA LEU A 54 -0.18 13.88 -0.32
C LEU A 54 -1.15 14.54 0.66
N GLN A 55 -1.01 15.84 0.90
CA GLN A 55 -1.90 16.58 1.79
C GLN A 55 -3.36 16.58 1.28
N GLY A 56 -3.55 16.82 -0.02
CA GLY A 56 -4.85 16.74 -0.67
C GLY A 56 -5.46 15.34 -0.59
N TRP A 57 -4.66 14.34 -0.91
CA TRP A 57 -5.08 12.93 -0.84
C TRP A 57 -5.47 12.52 0.59
N LEU A 58 -4.70 12.92 1.61
CA LEU A 58 -5.01 12.63 3.01
C LEU A 58 -6.34 13.22 3.46
N ARG A 59 -6.69 14.43 3.01
CA ARG A 59 -8.00 15.03 3.27
C ARG A 59 -9.12 14.20 2.64
N TRP A 60 -8.96 13.81 1.38
CA TRP A 60 -9.97 13.04 0.65
C TRP A 60 -10.14 11.62 1.19
N ALA A 61 -9.04 10.88 1.38
CA ALA A 61 -9.03 9.53 1.92
C ALA A 61 -9.72 9.44 3.29
N SER A 62 -9.51 10.43 4.15
CA SER A 62 -10.12 10.47 5.49
C SER A 62 -11.64 10.66 5.47
N ARG A 63 -12.20 11.23 4.39
CA ARG A 63 -13.64 11.49 4.21
C ARG A 63 -14.35 10.44 3.35
N SER A 64 -13.60 9.53 2.73
CA SER A 64 -14.08 8.60 1.70
C SER A 64 -15.12 7.57 2.15
N LYS A 65 -15.46 7.49 3.45
CA LYS A 65 -16.28 6.43 4.09
C LYS A 65 -15.77 5.00 3.86
N LEU A 66 -14.58 4.83 3.25
CA LEU A 66 -13.94 3.55 2.99
C LEU A 66 -12.97 3.24 4.12
N ALA A 67 -13.35 2.35 5.03
CA ALA A 67 -12.55 2.00 6.22
C ALA A 67 -11.06 1.68 5.91
N PRO A 68 -10.70 0.95 4.83
CA PRO A 68 -9.31 0.70 4.48
C PRO A 68 -8.50 1.98 4.21
N PHE A 69 -9.07 2.94 3.46
CA PHE A 69 -8.39 4.19 3.14
C PHE A 69 -8.29 5.13 4.34
N VAL A 70 -9.31 5.16 5.21
CA VAL A 70 -9.25 5.93 6.46
C VAL A 70 -8.15 5.38 7.38
N LYS A 71 -8.03 4.05 7.49
CA LYS A 71 -6.95 3.40 8.25
C LYS A 71 -5.57 3.70 7.65
N LEU A 72 -5.44 3.64 6.32
CA LEU A 72 -4.21 3.98 5.63
C LEU A 72 -3.82 5.45 5.85
N ALA A 73 -4.76 6.38 5.69
CA ALA A 73 -4.54 7.80 5.93
C ALA A 73 -4.11 8.09 7.37
N ARG A 74 -4.65 7.36 8.36
CA ARG A 74 -4.21 7.45 9.76
C ARG A 74 -2.78 6.93 9.93
N SER A 75 -2.43 5.84 9.26
CA SER A 75 -1.06 5.29 9.31
C SER A 75 -0.04 6.22 8.68
N ILE A 76 -0.35 6.78 7.50
CA ILE A 76 0.50 7.75 6.82
C ILE A 76 0.72 8.97 7.71
N ARG A 77 -0.32 9.49 8.37
CA ARG A 77 -0.16 10.61 9.31
C ARG A 77 0.78 10.31 10.48
N ARG A 78 0.77 9.09 11.02
CA ARG A 78 1.70 8.69 12.09
C ARG A 78 3.16 8.70 11.63
N HIS A 79 3.40 8.43 10.35
CA HIS A 79 4.74 8.36 9.77
C HIS A 79 5.03 9.52 8.80
N LEU A 80 4.28 10.64 8.92
CA LEU A 80 4.35 11.76 7.99
C LEU A 80 5.78 12.33 7.83
N PRO A 81 6.59 12.49 8.91
CA PRO A 81 7.96 12.97 8.76
C PRO A 81 8.82 12.06 7.88
N ALA A 82 8.72 10.74 8.06
CA ALA A 82 9.48 9.77 7.25
C ALA A 82 9.02 9.77 5.79
N ILE A 83 7.72 9.91 5.54
CA ILE A 83 7.15 9.96 4.19
C ILE A 83 7.54 11.25 3.48
N HIS A 84 7.57 12.38 4.19
CA HIS A 84 8.10 13.63 3.68
C HIS A 84 9.58 13.52 3.27
N ASN A 85 10.40 12.88 4.09
CA ASN A 85 11.81 12.61 3.74
C ASN A 85 11.92 11.67 2.51
N MET A 86 11.04 10.67 2.38
CA MET A 86 10.97 9.81 1.20
C MET A 86 10.63 10.62 -0.07
N LEU A 87 9.72 11.59 0.03
CA LEU A 87 9.35 12.44 -1.10
C LEU A 87 10.49 13.38 -1.51
N ASP A 88 11.24 13.91 -0.54
CA ASP A 88 12.35 14.83 -0.81
C ASP A 88 13.61 14.13 -1.32
N SER A 89 13.92 12.96 -0.77
CA SER A 89 15.19 12.27 -1.05
C SER A 89 15.29 11.70 -2.46
N GLY A 90 14.16 11.58 -3.18
CA GLY A 90 14.11 10.95 -4.50
C GLY A 90 14.53 9.48 -4.51
N LEU A 91 14.79 8.88 -3.34
CA LEU A 91 15.29 7.53 -3.21
C LEU A 91 14.21 6.53 -3.62
N SER A 92 14.58 5.65 -4.54
CA SER A 92 13.76 4.49 -4.86
C SER A 92 14.00 3.38 -3.83
N ASN A 93 13.00 2.51 -3.64
CA ASN A 93 13.16 1.33 -2.80
C ASN A 93 14.22 0.35 -3.34
N ALA A 94 14.78 0.57 -4.54
CA ALA A 94 15.76 -0.33 -5.16
C ALA A 94 16.98 -0.62 -4.27
N ARG A 95 17.51 0.38 -3.55
CA ARG A 95 18.66 0.17 -2.64
C ARG A 95 18.29 -0.70 -1.45
N ILE A 96 17.10 -0.49 -0.88
CA ILE A 96 16.56 -1.28 0.23
C ILE A 96 16.28 -2.71 -0.24
N GLU A 97 15.66 -2.89 -1.40
CA GLU A 97 15.37 -4.21 -1.95
C GLU A 97 16.65 -4.99 -2.29
N ALA A 98 17.65 -4.32 -2.89
CA ALA A 98 18.96 -4.93 -3.11
C ALA A 98 19.56 -5.41 -1.78
N ASN A 99 19.53 -4.58 -0.73
CA ASN A 99 19.97 -4.98 0.61
C ASN A 99 19.18 -6.19 1.13
N ASN A 100 17.85 -6.19 1.02
CA ASN A 100 16.99 -7.29 1.48
C ASN A 100 17.27 -8.61 0.74
N VAL A 101 17.62 -8.54 -0.55
CA VAL A 101 18.05 -9.71 -1.32
C VAL A 101 19.39 -10.23 -0.80
N HIS A 102 20.39 -9.36 -0.61
CA HIS A 102 21.69 -9.75 -0.09
C HIS A 102 21.60 -10.33 1.33
N LEU A 103 20.78 -9.74 2.21
CA LEU A 103 20.55 -10.25 3.56
C LEU A 103 19.91 -11.64 3.53
N ARG A 104 18.92 -11.88 2.66
CA ARG A 104 18.33 -13.22 2.49
C ARG A 104 19.35 -14.25 2.03
N VAL A 105 20.26 -13.89 1.12
CA VAL A 105 21.36 -14.78 0.71
C VAL A 105 22.30 -15.06 1.88
N LEU A 106 22.67 -14.03 2.65
CA LEU A 106 23.48 -14.19 3.84
C LEU A 106 22.84 -15.10 4.88
N THR A 107 21.54 -14.95 5.15
CA THR A 107 20.80 -15.82 6.06
C THR A 107 20.85 -17.29 5.61
N ARG A 108 20.72 -17.55 4.30
CA ARG A 108 20.85 -18.91 3.74
C ARG A 108 22.27 -19.46 3.87
N GLN A 109 23.29 -18.64 3.67
CA GLN A 109 24.69 -19.04 3.86
C GLN A 109 25.05 -19.26 5.34
N ALA A 110 24.30 -18.64 6.26
CA ALA A 110 24.52 -18.74 7.69
C ALA A 110 23.88 -19.98 8.34
N TYR A 111 23.22 -20.87 7.59
CA TYR A 111 22.85 -22.19 8.11
C TYR A 111 24.12 -22.94 8.54
N GLY A 112 24.31 -23.10 9.85
CA GLY A 112 25.53 -23.63 10.47
C GLY A 112 26.29 -22.64 11.36
N TYR A 113 25.87 -21.37 11.41
CA TYR A 113 26.42 -20.42 12.38
C TYR A 113 25.99 -20.79 13.80
N ARG A 114 26.92 -20.64 14.75
CA ARG A 114 26.67 -20.95 16.17
C ARG A 114 25.83 -19.89 16.88
N SER A 115 25.63 -18.70 16.29
CA SER A 115 24.82 -17.62 16.87
C SER A 115 24.31 -16.63 15.83
N ALA A 116 23.24 -15.91 16.17
CA ALA A 116 22.73 -14.79 15.37
C ALA A 116 23.74 -13.64 15.26
N GLN A 117 24.59 -13.46 16.28
CA GLN A 117 25.62 -12.43 16.29
C GLN A 117 26.61 -12.62 15.13
N ALA A 118 26.97 -13.86 14.80
CA ALA A 118 27.84 -14.14 13.66
C ALA A 118 27.23 -13.68 12.32
N LEU A 119 25.92 -13.83 12.15
CA LEU A 119 25.21 -13.36 10.95
C LEU A 119 25.18 -11.83 10.89
N ILE A 120 24.91 -11.15 12.02
CA ILE A 120 24.92 -9.68 12.10
C ILE A 120 26.31 -9.13 11.76
N THR A 121 27.36 -9.70 12.33
CA THR A 121 28.76 -9.32 12.03
C THR A 121 29.06 -9.49 10.55
N MET A 122 28.67 -10.61 9.95
CA MET A 122 28.86 -10.85 8.51
C MET A 122 28.06 -9.89 7.62
N ALA A 123 26.84 -9.52 8.02
CA ALA A 123 26.06 -8.51 7.33
C ALA A 123 26.73 -7.14 7.38
N ASN A 124 27.24 -6.73 8.54
CA ASN A 124 27.96 -5.46 8.71
C ASN A 124 29.27 -5.44 7.91
N LEU A 125 30.01 -6.55 7.88
CA LEU A 125 31.26 -6.65 7.13
C LEU A 125 31.04 -6.62 5.60
N ARG A 126 29.96 -7.24 5.10
CA ARG A 126 29.67 -7.24 3.65
C ARG A 126 28.90 -6.02 3.14
N ARG A 127 28.06 -5.39 3.97
CA ARG A 127 27.13 -4.32 3.54
C ARG A 127 27.28 -3.01 4.30
N GLY A 128 27.89 -3.02 5.48
CA GLY A 128 28.02 -1.86 6.36
C GLY A 128 29.27 -1.01 6.13
N GLY A 129 30.14 -1.38 5.18
CA GLY A 129 31.37 -0.64 4.88
C GLY A 129 32.45 -0.76 5.96
N LEU A 130 32.30 -1.71 6.90
CA LEU A 130 33.37 -2.02 7.86
C LEU A 130 34.53 -2.67 7.11
N CYS A 131 35.69 -2.00 7.12
CA CYS A 131 36.96 -2.51 6.60
C CYS A 131 37.92 -2.79 7.76
N PRO A 132 37.68 -3.83 8.57
CA PRO A 132 38.65 -4.21 9.59
C PRO A 132 39.94 -4.66 8.90
N PRO A 133 41.13 -4.37 9.48
CA PRO A 133 42.38 -4.88 8.96
C PRO A 133 42.33 -6.41 8.93
N LEU A 134 42.53 -7.00 7.75
CA LEU A 134 42.46 -8.44 7.56
C LEU A 134 43.78 -9.08 8.00
N PRO A 135 43.74 -10.16 8.80
CA PRO A 135 44.96 -10.86 9.18
C PRO A 135 45.66 -11.42 7.94
N GLY A 136 46.97 -11.18 7.82
CA GLY A 136 47.80 -11.68 6.72
C GLY A 136 47.83 -10.81 5.45
N ARG A 137 47.29 -9.59 5.49
CA ARG A 137 47.50 -8.58 4.45
C ARG A 137 48.08 -7.32 5.09
N SER A 138 49.41 -7.32 5.26
CA SER A 138 50.24 -6.15 5.54
C SER A 138 50.84 -5.63 4.23
#